data_AF-A0A7V9I713-F1
#
_entry.id   AF-A0A7V9I713-F1
#
_cell.length_a   1.000
_cell.length_b   1.000
_cell.length_c   1.000
_cell.angle_alpha   90.00
_cell.angle_beta   90.00
_cell.angle_gamma   90.00
#
_symmetry.space_group_name_H-M   'P 1'
#
loop_
_entity.id
_entity.type
_entity.pdbx_description
1 polymer ?
#
loop_
_entity_poly.entity_id
_entity_poly.type
_entity_poly.pdbx_seq_one_letter_code
_entity_poly.pdbx_strand_id
1 'polypeptide(L)'
;TVISRAAYKPRPAHRSRLPVVLAAVAALLIAGVALAAAVTRGDEDDGGPEASPTTVPMTVRETVTLEGTTVVETVTTAAEPTEPATTAEEIPTTEPASSGGDPIALNDQGFALMQAGNYEGALPLLEQSVAGLAGSGQITEAYASYNLAFTRRALGRCDGVLDLLARSEQVQGKRKEIDRLRREAEKAC
;
A
#
# COMPACT_ATOMS: atom_id res chain seq x y z
N THR A 1 -31.66 72.06 10.57
CA THR A 1 -31.24 71.76 9.18
C THR A 1 -29.77 71.41 9.26
N VAL A 2 -29.24 70.20 9.10
CA VAL A 2 -29.56 69.00 8.32
C VAL A 2 -29.09 67.77 9.13
N ILE A 3 -29.89 66.71 9.26
CA ILE A 3 -29.44 65.42 9.82
C ILE A 3 -29.18 64.47 8.65
N SER A 4 -27.90 64.14 8.42
CA SER A 4 -27.47 63.15 7.44
C SER A 4 -27.97 61.76 7.84
N ARG A 5 -28.88 61.18 7.03
CA ARG A 5 -29.31 59.79 7.15
C ARG A 5 -28.25 58.89 6.50
N ALA A 6 -27.46 58.18 7.31
CA ALA A 6 -26.67 57.06 6.82
C ALA A 6 -27.61 55.95 6.34
N ALA A 7 -27.52 55.60 5.06
CA ALA A 7 -28.27 54.50 4.47
C ALA A 7 -27.75 53.16 5.02
N TYR A 8 -28.50 52.55 5.93
CA TYR A 8 -28.26 51.18 6.37
C TYR A 8 -28.64 50.23 5.23
N LYS A 9 -27.66 49.63 4.53
CA LYS A 9 -27.93 48.51 3.62
C LYS A 9 -28.20 47.25 4.45
N PRO A 10 -29.40 46.65 4.40
CA PRO A 10 -29.61 45.37 5.06
C PRO A 10 -28.78 44.30 4.35
N ARG A 11 -28.04 43.51 5.15
CA ARG A 11 -27.37 42.29 4.66
C ARG A 11 -28.45 41.25 4.28
N PRO A 12 -28.39 40.60 3.12
CA PRO A 12 -29.32 39.53 2.79
C PRO A 12 -29.11 38.35 3.75
N ALA A 13 -30.18 37.98 4.45
CA ALA A 13 -30.21 36.82 5.33
C ALA A 13 -30.05 35.53 4.51
N HIS A 14 -29.04 34.73 4.85
CA HIS A 14 -28.72 33.44 4.24
C HIS A 14 -29.81 32.42 4.58
N ARG A 15 -30.81 32.28 3.69
CA ARG A 15 -31.86 31.27 3.83
C ARG A 15 -31.36 29.91 3.34
N SER A 16 -31.15 29.01 4.29
CA SER A 16 -30.93 27.59 4.10
C SER A 16 -31.97 26.97 3.16
N ARG A 17 -31.49 26.36 2.07
CA ARG A 17 -32.27 25.51 1.16
C ARG A 17 -31.67 24.09 1.14
N LEU A 18 -31.40 23.54 2.32
CA LEU A 18 -31.49 22.10 2.57
C LEU A 18 -32.91 21.91 3.12
N PRO A 19 -33.91 21.40 2.35
CA PRO A 19 -34.09 19.94 2.26
C PRO A 19 -34.96 19.49 1.06
N VAL A 20 -34.43 19.37 -0.16
CA VAL A 20 -35.23 18.83 -1.30
C VAL A 20 -34.49 17.74 -2.09
N VAL A 21 -33.19 17.53 -1.89
CA VAL A 21 -32.43 16.48 -2.64
C VAL A 21 -32.57 15.09 -1.99
N LEU A 22 -33.00 14.99 -0.73
CA LEU A 22 -33.18 13.72 0.00
C LEU A 22 -34.42 12.89 -0.40
N ALA A 23 -35.22 13.34 -1.36
CA ALA A 23 -36.40 12.61 -1.84
C ALA A 23 -36.19 11.85 -3.16
N ALA A 24 -35.01 11.94 -3.79
CA ALA A 24 -34.75 11.31 -5.11
C ALA A 24 -33.91 10.01 -5.05
N VAL A 25 -33.37 9.61 -3.90
CA VAL A 25 -32.52 8.40 -3.78
C VAL A 25 -33.28 7.19 -3.22
N ALA A 26 -34.48 7.39 -2.65
CA ALA A 26 -35.26 6.31 -2.02
C ALA A 26 -36.14 5.49 -3.00
N ALA A 27 -36.08 5.72 -4.32
CA ALA A 27 -36.91 5.03 -5.32
C ALA A 27 -36.13 4.17 -6.33
N LEU A 28 -34.84 3.89 -6.07
CA LEU A 28 -33.99 3.02 -6.92
C LEU A 28 -33.30 1.90 -6.10
N LEU A 29 -33.97 1.40 -5.05
CA LEU A 29 -33.49 0.32 -4.19
C LEU A 29 -34.44 -0.89 -4.08
N ILE A 30 -35.36 -1.08 -5.04
CA ILE A 30 -36.24 -2.27 -5.05
C ILE A 30 -36.46 -2.74 -6.49
N ALA A 31 -35.56 -3.58 -7.01
CA ALA A 31 -35.82 -4.66 -7.98
C ALA A 31 -34.50 -5.19 -8.55
N GLY A 32 -34.07 -6.38 -8.12
CA GLY A 32 -32.91 -7.04 -8.73
C GLY A 32 -32.38 -8.28 -8.01
N VAL A 33 -33.21 -9.02 -7.29
CA VAL A 33 -32.89 -10.39 -6.84
C VAL A 33 -33.88 -11.33 -7.50
N ALA A 34 -33.41 -12.22 -8.38
CA ALA A 34 -33.76 -13.65 -8.41
C ALA A 34 -33.27 -14.37 -9.70
N LEU A 35 -32.56 -15.48 -9.45
CA LEU A 35 -32.54 -16.79 -10.14
C LEU A 35 -32.12 -16.91 -11.63
N ALA A 36 -31.08 -17.73 -11.88
CA ALA A 36 -31.29 -19.11 -12.36
C ALA A 36 -29.98 -19.92 -12.35
N ALA A 37 -29.92 -20.94 -11.50
CA ALA A 37 -29.10 -22.11 -11.72
C ALA A 37 -29.78 -22.97 -12.78
N ALA A 38 -29.10 -23.28 -13.87
CA ALA A 38 -29.52 -24.30 -14.81
C ALA A 38 -28.32 -25.14 -15.23
N VAL A 39 -28.52 -26.45 -15.06
CA VAL A 39 -27.59 -27.55 -15.26
C VAL A 39 -27.78 -28.04 -16.69
N THR A 40 -26.72 -28.04 -17.49
CA THR A 40 -26.55 -28.91 -18.67
C THR A 40 -25.06 -29.25 -18.69
N ARG A 41 -24.60 -30.35 -18.08
CA ARG A 41 -24.67 -31.73 -18.58
C ARG A 41 -24.43 -31.79 -20.10
N GLY A 42 -23.18 -32.07 -20.44
CA GLY A 42 -22.68 -32.43 -21.75
C GLY A 42 -21.47 -33.32 -21.49
N ASP A 43 -21.76 -34.56 -21.14
CA ASP A 43 -20.81 -35.67 -21.08
C ASP A 43 -20.57 -36.21 -22.51
N GLU A 44 -19.42 -36.88 -22.67
CA GLU A 44 -19.00 -37.79 -23.75
C GLU A 44 -18.50 -37.17 -25.07
N ASP A 45 -17.38 -37.60 -25.65
CA ASP A 45 -16.24 -38.44 -25.27
C ASP A 45 -15.20 -38.24 -26.40
N ASP A 46 -13.92 -38.42 -26.10
CA ASP A 46 -12.95 -39.18 -26.92
C ASP A 46 -11.51 -38.74 -26.65
N GLY A 47 -10.85 -39.55 -25.82
CA GLY A 47 -9.63 -40.23 -26.28
C GLY A 47 -8.31 -39.48 -26.16
N GLY A 48 -7.60 -39.71 -25.04
CA GLY A 48 -6.15 -39.59 -25.01
C GLY A 48 -5.56 -39.83 -23.61
N PRO A 49 -5.08 -41.05 -23.29
CA PRO A 49 -4.26 -41.24 -22.11
C PRO A 49 -2.82 -40.80 -22.44
N GLU A 50 -2.18 -40.07 -21.53
CA GLU A 50 -1.01 -40.58 -20.81
C GLU A 50 -0.30 -39.47 -20.02
N ALA A 51 -0.26 -39.70 -18.71
CA ALA A 51 0.87 -39.52 -17.81
C ALA A 51 1.68 -38.21 -17.90
N SER A 52 1.45 -37.33 -16.92
CA SER A 52 2.50 -36.48 -16.39
C SER A 52 3.60 -37.34 -15.74
N PRO A 53 4.88 -37.20 -16.10
CA PRO A 53 5.96 -37.63 -15.24
C PRO A 53 6.44 -36.46 -14.38
N THR A 54 6.19 -36.60 -13.08
CA THR A 54 7.05 -36.20 -11.97
C THR A 54 8.47 -35.81 -12.40
N THR A 55 8.87 -34.57 -12.14
CA THR A 55 10.25 -34.09 -12.25
C THR A 55 11.11 -34.75 -11.17
N VAL A 56 11.71 -35.89 -11.52
CA VAL A 56 12.77 -36.56 -10.75
C VAL A 56 14.08 -35.82 -11.00
N PRO A 57 14.92 -35.52 -9.98
CA PRO A 57 16.24 -34.93 -10.22
C PRO A 57 17.12 -35.94 -10.97
N MET A 58 17.46 -35.65 -12.23
CA MET A 58 18.43 -36.46 -12.97
C MET A 58 19.84 -36.20 -12.43
N THR A 59 20.42 -37.24 -11.82
CA THR A 59 21.85 -37.32 -11.50
C THR A 59 22.58 -37.87 -12.72
N VAL A 60 23.39 -37.04 -13.36
CA VAL A 60 24.27 -37.48 -14.47
C VAL A 60 25.48 -38.18 -13.86
N ARG A 61 25.59 -39.49 -14.07
CA ARG A 61 26.83 -40.26 -13.85
C ARG A 61 27.55 -40.39 -15.19
N GLU A 62 28.64 -39.65 -15.35
CA GLU A 62 29.55 -39.87 -16.48
C GLU A 62 30.52 -41.01 -16.11
N THR A 63 30.51 -42.07 -16.92
CA THR A 63 31.45 -43.19 -16.80
C THR A 63 32.47 -43.04 -17.92
N VAL A 64 33.69 -42.67 -17.57
CA VAL A 64 34.83 -42.73 -18.49
C VAL A 64 35.66 -43.94 -18.10
N THR A 65 35.65 -44.95 -18.96
CA THR A 65 36.55 -46.11 -18.86
C THR A 65 37.74 -45.86 -19.77
N LEU A 66 38.92 -45.72 -19.16
CA LEU A 66 40.21 -45.84 -19.82
C LEU A 66 41.03 -46.89 -19.08
N GLU A 67 41.78 -47.66 -19.87
CA GLU A 67 42.41 -48.93 -19.51
C GLU A 67 43.48 -48.80 -18.42
N GLY A 68 43.48 -49.77 -17.49
CA GLY A 68 44.70 -50.36 -16.96
C GLY A 68 45.51 -49.57 -15.92
N THR A 69 45.78 -50.25 -14.81
CA THR A 69 46.79 -49.95 -13.77
C THR A 69 46.53 -48.81 -12.77
N THR A 70 46.35 -49.24 -11.52
CA THR A 70 46.25 -48.43 -10.30
C THR A 70 47.58 -47.77 -9.96
N VAL A 71 47.57 -46.45 -9.74
CA VAL A 71 48.55 -45.77 -8.87
C VAL A 71 47.77 -44.80 -7.99
N VAL A 72 47.80 -45.03 -6.67
CA VAL A 72 47.34 -44.08 -5.66
C VAL A 72 48.51 -43.12 -5.40
N GLU A 73 48.46 -41.92 -5.95
CA GLU A 73 49.31 -40.82 -5.51
C GLU A 73 48.48 -39.84 -4.67
N THR A 74 48.76 -39.82 -3.37
CA THR A 74 48.36 -38.74 -2.48
C THR A 74 49.23 -37.53 -2.75
N VAL A 75 48.74 -36.59 -3.57
CA VAL A 75 49.37 -35.28 -3.72
C VAL A 75 48.76 -34.33 -2.68
N THR A 76 49.53 -34.09 -1.62
CA THR A 76 49.26 -33.01 -0.66
C THR A 76 49.71 -31.69 -1.28
N THR A 77 48.79 -30.96 -1.91
CA THR A 77 49.02 -29.55 -2.27
C THR A 77 48.63 -28.68 -1.09
N ALA A 78 49.61 -27.99 -0.51
CA ALA A 78 49.40 -26.96 0.50
C ALA A 78 48.61 -25.80 -0.12
N ALA A 79 47.46 -25.47 0.48
CA ALA A 79 46.72 -24.27 0.15
C ALA A 79 47.47 -23.06 0.74
N GLU A 80 48.04 -22.24 -0.13
CA GLU A 80 48.53 -20.90 0.17
C GLU A 80 47.32 -19.99 0.47
N PRO A 81 47.37 -19.13 1.51
CA PRO A 81 46.24 -18.28 1.87
C PRO A 81 46.10 -17.16 0.84
N THR A 82 45.15 -17.30 -0.07
CA THR A 82 44.67 -16.17 -0.86
C THR A 82 43.60 -15.43 -0.06
N GLU A 83 43.78 -14.13 0.04
CA GLU A 83 42.94 -13.13 0.69
C GLU A 83 41.43 -13.37 0.49
N PRO A 84 40.59 -13.01 1.47
CA PRO A 84 39.15 -13.16 1.36
C PRO A 84 38.64 -12.30 0.20
N ALA A 85 38.05 -12.96 -0.80
CA ALA A 85 37.14 -12.31 -1.71
C ALA A 85 36.02 -11.67 -0.87
N THR A 86 35.94 -10.34 -0.92
CA THR A 86 34.79 -9.56 -0.48
C THR A 86 33.59 -10.01 -1.31
N THR A 87 32.93 -11.08 -0.86
CA THR A 87 31.52 -11.32 -1.12
C THR A 87 30.81 -10.15 -0.44
N ALA A 88 30.29 -9.23 -1.25
CA ALA A 88 29.29 -8.28 -0.79
C ALA A 88 28.11 -9.13 -0.30
N GLU A 89 28.09 -9.33 1.01
CA GLU A 89 26.96 -9.85 1.75
C GLU A 89 25.79 -8.92 1.41
N GLU A 90 24.84 -9.44 0.62
CA GLU A 90 23.52 -8.85 0.49
C GLU A 90 22.97 -8.78 1.91
N ILE A 91 23.09 -7.60 2.53
CA ILE A 91 22.53 -7.35 3.84
C ILE A 91 21.05 -7.69 3.70
N PRO A 92 20.53 -8.73 4.39
CA PRO A 92 19.10 -8.87 4.46
C PRO A 92 18.63 -7.55 5.06
N THR A 93 17.89 -6.77 4.29
CA THR A 93 17.16 -5.64 4.83
C THR A 93 16.26 -6.28 5.87
N THR A 94 16.67 -6.18 7.13
CA THR A 94 15.86 -6.57 8.28
C THR A 94 14.70 -5.60 8.28
N GLU A 95 13.72 -5.87 7.43
CA GLU A 95 12.41 -5.27 7.50
C GLU A 95 11.95 -5.54 8.93
N PRO A 96 11.68 -4.50 9.73
CA PRO A 96 11.15 -4.72 11.05
C PRO A 96 9.87 -5.51 10.84
N ALA A 97 9.85 -6.76 11.32
CA ALA A 97 8.67 -7.59 11.36
C ALA A 97 7.63 -6.85 12.20
N SER A 98 6.86 -5.98 11.55
CA SER A 98 5.79 -5.24 12.17
C SER A 98 4.78 -6.29 12.58
N SER A 99 4.54 -6.37 13.88
CA SER A 99 3.55 -7.28 14.49
C SER A 99 2.11 -6.85 14.16
N GLY A 100 1.94 -6.00 13.14
CA GLY A 100 0.69 -5.46 12.63
C GLY A 100 0.43 -6.01 11.23
N GLY A 101 -0.82 -5.95 10.78
CA GLY A 101 -1.20 -6.46 9.46
C GLY A 101 -0.42 -5.85 8.29
N ASP A 102 -0.68 -6.35 7.08
CA ASP A 102 -0.07 -5.83 5.85
C ASP A 102 -0.18 -4.29 5.79
N PRO A 103 0.95 -3.55 5.77
CA PRO A 103 0.97 -2.09 5.78
C PRO A 103 0.20 -1.45 4.62
N ILE A 104 0.14 -2.12 3.46
CA ILE A 104 -0.62 -1.65 2.30
C ILE A 104 -2.12 -1.76 2.59
N ALA A 105 -2.59 -2.93 3.01
CA ALA A 105 -3.98 -3.13 3.40
C ALA A 105 -4.41 -2.20 4.55
N LEU A 106 -3.52 -1.89 5.49
CA LEU A 106 -3.77 -0.93 6.57
C LEU A 106 -3.95 0.50 6.04
N ASN A 107 -3.17 0.93 5.05
CA ASN A 107 -3.40 2.22 4.37
C ASN A 107 -4.80 2.26 3.75
N ASP A 108 -5.20 1.20 3.04
CA ASP A 108 -6.48 1.19 2.32
C ASP A 108 -7.67 1.24 3.28
N GLN A 109 -7.60 0.48 4.39
CA GLN A 109 -8.61 0.52 5.45
C GLN A 109 -8.65 1.87 6.15
N GLY A 110 -7.49 2.43 6.51
CA GLY A 110 -7.37 3.75 7.11
C GLY A 110 -7.91 4.85 6.20
N PHE A 111 -7.60 4.78 4.90
CA PHE A 111 -8.12 5.68 3.88
C PHE A 111 -9.64 5.59 3.77
N ALA A 112 -10.22 4.39 3.76
CA ALA A 112 -11.67 4.20 3.74
C ALA A 112 -12.36 4.85 4.95
N LEU A 113 -11.80 4.69 6.15
CA LEU A 113 -12.30 5.34 7.37
C LEU A 113 -12.17 6.86 7.32
N MET A 114 -11.03 7.37 6.85
CA MET A 114 -10.77 8.80 6.65
C MET A 114 -11.80 9.41 5.68
N GLN A 115 -12.09 8.73 4.56
CA GLN A 115 -13.07 9.17 3.57
C GLN A 115 -14.50 9.17 4.12
N ALA A 116 -14.80 8.27 5.06
CA ALA A 116 -16.07 8.28 5.80
C ALA A 116 -16.12 9.37 6.90
N GLY A 117 -15.06 10.15 7.08
CA GLY A 117 -14.93 11.16 8.15
C GLY A 117 -14.60 10.58 9.53
N ASN A 118 -14.38 9.26 9.62
CA ASN A 118 -13.97 8.61 10.86
C ASN A 118 -12.43 8.69 11.03
N TYR A 119 -11.95 9.89 11.33
CA TYR A 119 -10.52 10.15 11.50
C TYR A 119 -9.94 9.44 12.73
N GLU A 120 -10.71 9.31 13.81
CA GLU A 120 -10.26 8.59 15.02
C GLU A 120 -10.02 7.11 14.73
N GLY A 121 -10.92 6.47 13.98
CA GLY A 121 -10.75 5.08 13.54
C GLY A 121 -9.64 4.90 12.51
N ALA A 122 -9.43 5.90 11.64
CA ALA A 122 -8.38 5.87 10.62
C ALA A 122 -6.98 5.97 11.22
N LEU A 123 -6.81 6.80 12.25
CA LEU A 123 -5.51 7.14 12.83
C LEU A 123 -4.63 5.92 13.15
N PRO A 124 -5.06 4.93 13.96
CA PRO A 124 -4.19 3.81 14.34
C PRO A 124 -3.80 2.92 13.15
N LEU A 125 -4.64 2.83 12.12
CA LEU A 125 -4.34 2.04 10.91
C LEU A 125 -3.28 2.75 10.06
N LEU A 126 -3.44 4.06 9.88
CA LEU A 126 -2.50 4.88 9.11
C LEU A 126 -1.15 5.00 9.81
N GLU A 127 -1.10 5.02 11.15
CA GLU A 127 0.15 4.98 11.91
C GLU A 127 0.91 3.68 11.71
N GLN A 128 0.23 2.53 11.81
CA GLN A 128 0.84 1.23 11.55
C GLN A 128 1.28 1.09 10.08
N SER A 129 0.49 1.61 9.14
CA SER A 129 0.84 1.61 7.72
C SER A 129 2.11 2.43 7.44
N VAL A 130 2.21 3.65 7.96
CA VAL A 130 3.42 4.48 7.81
C VAL A 130 4.62 3.80 8.43
N ALA A 131 4.48 3.18 9.61
CA ALA A 131 5.56 2.46 10.27
C ALA A 131 6.07 1.27 9.43
N GLY A 132 5.16 0.49 8.83
CA GLY A 132 5.53 -0.66 8.01
C GLY A 132 6.03 -0.30 6.60
N LEU A 133 5.68 0.87 6.07
CA LEU A 133 6.12 1.32 4.74
C LEU A 133 7.35 2.24 4.77
N ALA A 134 7.83 2.63 5.97
CA ALA A 134 8.88 3.61 6.14
C ALA A 134 10.17 3.19 5.40
N GLY A 135 10.66 4.07 4.53
CA GLY A 135 11.89 3.84 3.77
C GLY A 135 11.72 3.01 2.51
N SER A 136 10.53 2.44 2.25
CA SER A 136 10.33 1.54 1.10
C SER A 136 10.42 2.24 -0.26
N GLY A 137 10.15 3.54 -0.34
CA GLY A 137 10.11 4.30 -1.59
C GLY A 137 8.91 3.94 -2.48
N GLN A 138 8.00 3.09 -2.00
CA GLN A 138 6.80 2.70 -2.73
C GLN A 138 5.80 3.86 -2.77
N ILE A 139 5.01 3.94 -3.85
CA ILE A 139 3.97 4.97 -3.94
C ILE A 139 2.98 4.91 -2.78
N THR A 140 2.72 3.71 -2.24
CA THR A 140 1.87 3.51 -1.06
C THR A 140 2.46 4.16 0.20
N GLU A 141 3.78 4.23 0.34
CA GLU A 141 4.42 4.99 1.44
C GLU A 141 4.05 6.48 1.36
N ALA A 142 4.04 7.03 0.15
CA ALA A 142 3.67 8.43 -0.07
C ALA A 142 2.20 8.67 0.29
N TYR A 143 1.30 7.74 -0.07
CA TYR A 143 -0.11 7.80 0.28
C TYR A 143 -0.34 7.66 1.78
N ALA A 144 0.26 6.65 2.43
CA ALA A 144 0.16 6.43 3.86
C ALA A 144 0.63 7.67 4.64
N SER A 145 1.76 8.25 4.25
CA SER A 145 2.30 9.47 4.87
C SER A 145 1.35 10.66 4.72
N TYR A 146 0.83 10.90 3.51
CA TYR A 146 -0.14 11.99 3.28
C TYR A 146 -1.45 11.77 4.04
N ASN A 147 -1.98 10.54 4.02
CA ASN A 147 -3.24 10.18 4.69
C ASN A 147 -3.12 10.35 6.21
N LEU A 148 -1.99 9.94 6.80
CA LEU A 148 -1.72 10.15 8.23
C LEU A 148 -1.61 11.65 8.56
N ALA A 149 -0.89 12.43 7.74
CA ALA A 149 -0.76 13.87 7.93
C ALA A 149 -2.12 14.57 7.89
N PHE A 150 -2.96 14.24 6.91
CA PHE A 150 -4.31 14.76 6.78
C PHE A 150 -5.16 14.39 7.99
N THR A 151 -5.15 13.11 8.38
CA THR A 151 -5.93 12.59 9.51
C THR A 151 -5.54 13.27 10.82
N ARG A 152 -4.23 13.39 11.10
CA ARG A 152 -3.74 14.12 12.29
C ARG A 152 -4.21 15.57 12.29
N ARG A 153 -4.05 16.26 11.15
CA ARG A 153 -4.48 17.66 11.04
C ARG A 153 -5.99 17.83 11.24
N ALA A 154 -6.80 16.92 10.71
CA ALA A 154 -8.25 16.89 10.88
C ALA A 154 -8.66 16.70 12.35
N LEU A 155 -7.88 15.93 13.12
CA LEU A 155 -8.05 15.75 14.56
C LEU A 155 -7.45 16.89 15.40
N GLY A 156 -6.87 17.92 14.79
CA GLY A 156 -6.18 19.01 15.50
C GLY A 156 -4.83 18.59 16.10
N ARG A 157 -4.27 17.46 15.67
CA ARG A 157 -2.96 16.97 16.06
C ARG A 157 -1.92 17.46 15.06
N CYS A 158 -0.91 18.14 15.56
CA CYS A 158 0.10 18.83 14.74
C CYS A 158 1.45 18.12 14.72
N ASP A 159 1.65 17.18 15.65
CA ASP A 159 2.84 16.35 15.76
C ASP A 159 3.12 15.57 14.47
N GLY A 160 4.31 15.80 13.90
CA GLY A 160 4.82 15.09 12.72
C GLY A 160 4.10 15.39 11.40
N VAL A 161 3.10 16.30 11.36
CA VAL A 161 2.34 16.58 10.11
C VAL A 161 3.25 17.07 9.00
N LEU A 162 4.16 18.01 9.28
CA LEU A 162 5.06 18.55 8.26
C LEU A 162 6.06 17.52 7.75
N ASP A 163 6.59 16.67 8.64
CA ASP A 163 7.53 15.60 8.27
C ASP A 163 6.87 14.54 7.40
N LEU A 164 5.63 14.15 7.72
CA LEU A 164 4.84 13.22 6.91
C LEU A 164 4.55 13.80 5.51
N LEU A 165 4.24 15.09 5.40
CA LEU A 165 4.05 15.75 4.11
C LEU A 165 5.34 15.86 3.31
N ALA A 166 6.46 16.12 3.97
CA ALA A 166 7.78 16.12 3.35
C ALA A 166 8.13 14.71 2.83
N ARG A 167 7.86 13.66 3.61
CA ARG A 167 8.08 12.28 3.19
C ARG A 167 7.22 11.89 1.99
N SER A 168 5.94 12.26 2.01
CA SER A 168 5.05 12.03 0.88
C SER A 168 5.59 12.69 -0.39
N GLU A 169 5.96 13.97 -0.32
CA GLU A 169 6.54 14.71 -1.46
C GLU A 169 7.87 14.12 -1.94
N GLN A 170 8.72 13.65 -1.02
CA GLN A 170 9.98 13.03 -1.37
C GLN A 170 9.81 11.79 -2.24
N VAL A 171 8.79 10.97 -1.94
CA VAL A 171 8.54 9.70 -2.65
C VAL A 171 7.79 9.92 -3.96
N GLN A 172 6.73 10.74 -3.98
CA GLN A 172 5.87 10.89 -5.16
C GLN A 172 6.09 12.20 -5.95
N GLY A 173 7.02 13.03 -5.51
CA GLY A 173 7.24 14.36 -6.06
C GLY A 173 6.19 15.38 -5.63
N LYS A 174 6.29 16.57 -6.21
CA LYS A 174 5.43 17.72 -5.87
C LYS A 174 3.98 17.51 -6.30
N ARG A 175 3.06 17.82 -5.39
CA ARG A 175 1.60 17.75 -5.60
C ARG A 175 0.93 18.95 -4.93
N LYS A 176 -0.10 19.50 -5.57
CA LYS A 176 -0.79 20.71 -5.07
C LYS A 176 -1.49 20.45 -3.74
N GLU A 177 -1.93 19.23 -3.52
CA GLU A 177 -2.61 18.76 -2.31
C GLU A 177 -1.66 18.77 -1.11
N ILE A 178 -0.43 18.27 -1.30
CA ILE A 178 0.62 18.31 -0.29
C ILE A 178 0.95 19.77 0.05
N ASP A 179 1.18 20.61 -0.97
CA ASP A 179 1.49 22.03 -0.78
C ASP A 179 0.37 22.77 -0.03
N ARG A 180 -0.89 22.47 -0.36
CA ARG A 180 -2.05 23.06 0.30
C ARG A 180 -2.10 22.66 1.77
N LEU A 181 -2.02 21.36 2.06
CA LEU A 181 -2.10 20.86 3.43
C LEU A 181 -0.92 21.35 4.28
N ARG A 182 0.28 21.45 3.69
CA ARG A 182 1.47 22.02 4.34
C ARG A 182 1.23 23.45 4.80
N ARG A 183 0.76 24.32 3.89
CA ARG A 183 0.43 25.72 4.23
C ARG A 183 -0.67 25.83 5.28
N GLU A 184 -1.63 24.91 5.29
CA GLU A 184 -2.71 24.87 6.28
C GLU A 184 -2.21 24.39 7.65
N ALA A 185 -1.26 23.46 7.69
CA ALA A 185 -0.59 23.01 8.90
C ALA A 185 0.31 24.12 9.48
N GLU A 186 1.17 24.73 8.67
CA GLU A 186 2.08 25.82 9.08
C GLU A 186 1.35 27.00 9.73
N LYS A 187 0.12 27.30 9.30
CA LYS A 187 -0.67 28.40 9.85
C LYS A 187 -1.34 28.07 11.18
N ALA A 188 -1.49 26.79 11.51
CA ALA A 188 -2.42 26.35 12.54
C ALA A 188 -1.80 25.49 13.64
N CYS A 189 -0.51 25.16 13.55
CA CYS A 189 0.15 24.18 14.41
C CYS A 189 1.21 24.77 15.37
#